data_AF-A0A940SMI5-F1
#
_entry.id   AF-A0A940SMI5-F1
#
_cell.length_a   1.000
_cell.length_b   1.000
_cell.length_c   1.000
_cell.angle_alpha   90.00
_cell.angle_beta   90.00
_cell.angle_gamma   90.00
#
_symmetry.space_group_name_H-M   'P 1'
#
loop_
_entity.id
_entity.type
_entity.pdbx_description
1 polymer ?
#
loop_
_entity_poly.entity_id
_entity_poly.type
_entity_poly.pdbx_seq_one_letter_code
_entity_poly.pdbx_strand_id
1 'polypeptide(L)'
;MKKRLLCMLFAATVAAASLPVLSVSAADYIFIKQYDDGSFVEGWNQHEQGSYELTENADGGFFTSWDGIYDCYSMYGKQFDPPKEGWVFDKADLTYNAEIEATGIQFYGVYGRAPRSRTEFYVIEGWGSWRPPGGQGKMTDRPVEINGVQYDLYKSARRSPSDYNTTITQYWSVRTENPFREGEKNTCSGMISVAEHIRAWNKAGADLDEVLISDISFYTESYGGISPDIDMTGTCKASGITLEIAENPNKPAKSVSMENYLRTDADGTYQEVWKKSGRTYIDYEDHPDGSLTGNWNGFSSAFFRNGIIFPDGAVPAAQSEPITVSYEAEIEAEGQCAFGLAGYTKDTGEKDVYPVYFQIIEGWNSDEKFNQYDPEKTVEIDGVLYDLYHAFRLPAKDQLHSGEYGMVWSVRRDNLFRAGEKAVYQGTVSLDQHIRAWESIGFSVAPEDLDSIQVSVDMTEPVSLNGTERREVMYGSFRIEKPEIVFGSSTAVSDPVFCAGDANCDGITDVSDAVLIARFAAEDREATFTDQGRQNADVTHDGNVDAQDSAKILQYIAKKILSFD
;
A
#
# COMPACT_ATOMS: atom_id res chain seq x y z
N MET A 1 2.63 -40.22 15.30
CA MET A 1 2.16 -41.02 16.46
C MET A 1 0.92 -40.34 17.05
N LYS A 2 -0.06 -41.07 17.61
CA LYS A 2 -1.39 -40.49 17.93
C LYS A 2 -1.41 -39.65 19.21
N LYS A 3 -1.99 -38.44 19.14
CA LYS A 3 -2.81 -37.84 20.21
C LYS A 3 -4.01 -37.13 19.58
N ARG A 4 -5.19 -37.76 19.65
CA ARG A 4 -6.49 -37.06 19.57
C ARG A 4 -6.86 -36.65 21.00
N LEU A 5 -7.52 -35.50 21.18
CA LEU A 5 -8.19 -35.20 22.44
C LEU A 5 -9.69 -34.93 22.22
N LEU A 6 -10.45 -35.42 23.19
CA LEU A 6 -11.88 -35.73 23.18
C LEU A 6 -12.80 -34.51 22.98
N CYS A 7 -13.89 -34.68 22.21
CA CYS A 7 -15.03 -33.77 22.26
C CYS A 7 -15.84 -34.01 23.55
N MET A 8 -16.43 -32.95 24.12
CA MET A 8 -17.60 -33.09 25.02
C MET A 8 -18.62 -32.00 24.73
N LEU A 9 -19.87 -32.40 24.49
CA LEU A 9 -21.02 -31.49 24.56
C LEU A 9 -21.30 -31.16 26.03
N PHE A 10 -21.63 -29.91 26.33
CA PHE A 10 -22.60 -29.60 27.37
C PHE A 10 -23.30 -28.27 27.07
N ALA A 11 -24.63 -28.27 27.10
CA ALA A 11 -25.44 -27.06 26.97
C ALA A 11 -26.01 -26.68 28.35
N ALA A 12 -25.47 -25.61 28.95
CA ALA A 12 -26.04 -24.93 30.11
C ALA A 12 -25.48 -23.50 30.20
N THR A 13 -26.33 -22.50 30.41
CA THR A 13 -25.93 -21.10 30.50
C THR A 13 -25.46 -20.71 31.90
N VAL A 14 -24.22 -20.26 32.02
CA VAL A 14 -23.70 -19.50 33.18
C VAL A 14 -22.79 -18.39 32.63
N ALA A 15 -22.98 -17.15 33.08
CA ALA A 15 -22.17 -16.01 32.66
C ALA A 15 -21.07 -15.68 33.68
N ALA A 16 -19.81 -15.62 33.25
CA ALA A 16 -18.70 -14.99 33.96
C ALA A 16 -17.50 -14.73 33.02
N ALA A 17 -16.79 -13.64 33.24
CA ALA A 17 -15.45 -13.32 32.73
C ALA A 17 -15.21 -13.48 31.21
N SER A 18 -15.43 -12.41 30.45
CA SER A 18 -14.81 -12.21 29.14
C SER A 18 -13.30 -12.01 29.29
N LEU A 19 -12.51 -13.05 29.03
CA LEU A 19 -11.12 -12.87 28.64
C LEU A 19 -11.08 -12.20 27.25
N PRO A 20 -10.13 -11.30 26.97
CA PRO A 20 -9.93 -10.81 25.62
C PRO A 20 -9.50 -11.99 24.74
N VAL A 21 -10.34 -12.35 23.77
CA VAL A 21 -9.92 -13.23 22.69
C VAL A 21 -8.98 -12.42 21.81
N LEU A 22 -7.69 -12.74 21.84
CA LEU A 22 -6.76 -12.28 20.82
C LEU A 22 -7.22 -12.88 19.49
N SER A 23 -7.92 -12.09 18.69
CA SER A 23 -8.33 -12.42 17.34
C SER A 23 -7.10 -12.42 16.44
N VAL A 24 -6.38 -13.53 16.41
CA VAL A 24 -5.45 -13.84 15.33
C VAL A 24 -6.30 -13.93 14.07
N SER A 25 -6.26 -12.89 13.24
CA SER A 25 -6.80 -12.99 11.88
C SER A 25 -5.95 -14.02 11.14
N ALA A 26 -6.60 -15.01 10.54
CA ALA A 26 -5.92 -15.81 9.54
C ALA A 26 -5.67 -14.90 8.32
N ALA A 27 -4.44 -14.95 7.79
CA ALA A 27 -4.10 -14.28 6.54
C ALA A 27 -4.88 -14.92 5.38
N ASP A 28 -5.00 -14.20 4.27
CA ASP A 28 -5.60 -14.73 3.04
C ASP A 28 -4.55 -15.42 2.17
N TYR A 29 -4.98 -16.41 1.38
CA TYR A 29 -4.17 -16.90 0.27
C TYR A 29 -4.32 -15.95 -0.92
N ILE A 30 -3.20 -15.53 -1.52
CA ILE A 30 -3.17 -14.79 -2.78
C ILE A 30 -2.20 -15.49 -3.72
N PHE A 31 -2.66 -15.81 -4.93
CA PHE A 31 -1.82 -16.26 -6.05
C PHE A 31 -1.94 -15.27 -7.20
N ILE A 32 -0.81 -14.72 -7.64
CA ILE A 32 -0.76 -13.87 -8.83
C ILE A 32 0.40 -14.26 -9.72
N LYS A 33 0.10 -14.41 -11.02
CA LYS A 33 1.09 -14.47 -12.10
C LYS A 33 0.74 -13.43 -13.15
N GLN A 34 1.75 -12.87 -13.80
CA GLN A 34 1.63 -11.88 -14.86
C GLN A 34 2.66 -12.19 -15.94
N TYR A 35 2.39 -11.76 -17.17
CA TYR A 35 3.26 -11.94 -18.33
C TYR A 35 3.52 -10.58 -19.01
N ASP A 36 4.64 -10.46 -19.74
CA ASP A 36 5.13 -9.20 -20.34
C ASP A 36 4.14 -8.52 -21.29
N ASP A 37 3.16 -9.25 -21.82
CA ASP A 37 2.11 -8.71 -22.70
C ASP A 37 0.99 -7.97 -21.92
N GLY A 38 0.99 -8.03 -20.59
CA GLY A 38 -0.05 -7.50 -19.71
C GLY A 38 -1.20 -8.48 -19.43
N SER A 39 -1.15 -9.73 -19.90
CA SER A 39 -2.07 -10.78 -19.44
C SER A 39 -1.69 -11.28 -18.04
N PHE A 40 -2.64 -11.91 -17.34
CA PHE A 40 -2.39 -12.40 -15.98
C PHE A 40 -3.32 -13.54 -15.53
N VAL A 41 -2.89 -14.24 -14.47
CA VAL A 41 -3.69 -15.15 -13.64
C VAL A 41 -3.76 -14.59 -12.22
N GLU A 42 -4.91 -14.65 -11.57
CA GLU A 42 -5.09 -14.26 -10.17
C GLU A 42 -6.03 -15.22 -9.44
N GLY A 43 -5.77 -15.45 -8.16
CA GLY A 43 -6.64 -16.16 -7.25
C GLY A 43 -6.52 -15.65 -5.82
N TRP A 44 -7.62 -15.72 -5.09
CA TRP A 44 -7.72 -15.36 -3.69
C TRP A 44 -8.60 -16.37 -2.96
N ASN A 45 -8.22 -16.74 -1.74
CA ASN A 45 -9.05 -17.55 -0.83
C ASN A 45 -8.94 -16.99 0.59
N GLN A 46 -10.05 -16.49 1.11
CA GLN A 46 -10.11 -15.77 2.37
C GLN A 46 -9.72 -16.66 3.56
N HIS A 47 -8.91 -16.13 4.47
CA HIS A 47 -8.46 -16.76 5.71
C HIS A 47 -7.71 -18.10 5.53
N GLU A 48 -7.17 -18.37 4.33
CA GLU A 48 -6.62 -19.67 3.91
C GLU A 48 -7.60 -20.85 4.21
N GLN A 49 -8.92 -20.59 4.23
CA GLN A 49 -9.90 -21.59 4.70
C GLN A 49 -10.11 -22.72 3.68
N GLY A 50 -10.27 -23.96 4.18
CA GLY A 50 -10.61 -25.12 3.36
C GLY A 50 -9.41 -25.64 2.57
N SER A 51 -9.63 -25.98 1.30
CA SER A 51 -8.58 -26.17 0.31
C SER A 51 -8.93 -25.45 -0.98
N TYR A 52 -7.91 -24.88 -1.61
CA TYR A 52 -8.02 -24.08 -2.83
C TYR A 52 -6.77 -24.31 -3.68
N GLU A 53 -6.94 -24.65 -4.96
CA GLU A 53 -5.85 -24.76 -5.93
C GLU A 53 -6.12 -23.82 -7.11
N LEU A 54 -5.04 -23.24 -7.67
CA LEU A 54 -5.08 -22.47 -8.92
C LEU A 54 -3.81 -22.74 -9.73
N THR A 55 -3.99 -23.00 -11.02
CA THR A 55 -2.91 -23.29 -11.99
C THR A 55 -3.21 -22.64 -13.34
N GLU A 56 -2.16 -22.19 -14.04
CA GLU A 56 -2.28 -21.64 -15.40
C GLU A 56 -2.51 -22.76 -16.43
N ASN A 57 -3.30 -22.47 -17.48
CA ASN A 57 -3.42 -23.34 -18.65
C ASN A 57 -2.52 -22.81 -19.78
N ALA A 58 -1.80 -23.71 -20.47
CA ALA A 58 -0.88 -23.36 -21.55
C ALA A 58 -1.54 -22.67 -22.77
N ASP A 59 -2.85 -22.87 -22.95
CA ASP A 59 -3.66 -22.27 -24.03
C ASP A 59 -4.30 -20.92 -23.62
N GLY A 60 -3.83 -20.31 -22.51
CA GLY A 60 -4.45 -19.16 -21.86
C GLY A 60 -5.65 -19.56 -20.99
N GLY A 61 -5.84 -18.89 -19.86
CA GLY A 61 -6.80 -19.27 -18.82
C GLY A 61 -6.19 -20.10 -17.69
N PHE A 62 -7.02 -20.82 -16.95
CA PHE A 62 -6.65 -21.45 -15.67
C PHE A 62 -7.48 -22.70 -15.35
N PHE A 63 -6.94 -23.57 -14.50
CA PHE A 63 -7.71 -24.53 -13.73
C PHE A 63 -7.67 -24.15 -12.25
N THR A 64 -8.82 -24.22 -11.59
CA THR A 64 -8.95 -24.07 -10.13
C THR A 64 -9.91 -25.10 -9.56
N SER A 65 -9.70 -25.45 -8.30
CA SER A 65 -10.58 -26.27 -7.47
C SER A 65 -10.71 -25.67 -6.07
N TRP A 66 -11.84 -25.90 -5.42
CA TRP A 66 -12.08 -25.48 -4.04
C TRP A 66 -12.96 -26.48 -3.28
N ASP A 67 -12.73 -26.58 -1.97
CA ASP A 67 -13.50 -27.39 -1.01
C ASP A 67 -13.45 -26.73 0.37
N GLY A 68 -14.61 -26.43 0.97
CA GLY A 68 -14.73 -25.90 2.34
C GLY A 68 -14.25 -24.45 2.54
N ILE A 69 -14.13 -23.68 1.45
CA ILE A 69 -13.69 -22.27 1.47
C ILE A 69 -14.67 -21.34 2.22
N TYR A 70 -14.19 -20.16 2.63
CA TYR A 70 -15.03 -19.10 3.18
C TYR A 70 -15.57 -18.19 2.06
N ASP A 71 -14.64 -17.65 1.28
CA ASP A 71 -14.85 -16.83 0.09
C ASP A 71 -13.62 -17.01 -0.79
N CYS A 72 -13.80 -17.19 -2.10
CA CYS A 72 -12.68 -17.33 -3.02
C CYS A 72 -13.05 -16.87 -4.43
N TYR A 73 -12.05 -16.35 -5.15
CA TYR A 73 -12.19 -16.07 -6.57
C TYR A 73 -10.96 -16.54 -7.35
N SER A 74 -11.16 -16.79 -8.64
CA SER A 74 -10.09 -17.07 -9.61
C SER A 74 -10.38 -16.38 -10.92
N MET A 75 -9.37 -15.79 -11.56
CA MET A 75 -9.56 -15.05 -12.80
C MET A 75 -8.33 -15.10 -13.72
N TYR A 76 -8.58 -14.88 -14.99
CA TYR A 76 -7.56 -14.63 -16.01
C TYR A 76 -8.02 -13.48 -16.88
N GLY A 77 -7.12 -12.53 -17.13
CA GLY A 77 -7.49 -11.25 -17.73
C GLY A 77 -6.34 -10.48 -18.32
N LYS A 78 -6.63 -9.23 -18.64
CA LYS A 78 -5.71 -8.26 -19.19
C LYS A 78 -5.65 -7.05 -18.27
N GLN A 79 -4.46 -6.73 -17.78
CA GLN A 79 -4.20 -5.45 -17.12
C GLN A 79 -3.92 -4.40 -18.18
N PHE A 80 -4.35 -3.17 -17.90
CA PHE A 80 -4.03 -2.00 -18.69
C PHE A 80 -3.03 -1.15 -17.93
N ASP A 81 -1.92 -0.87 -18.60
CA ASP A 81 -0.88 0.05 -18.16
C ASP A 81 -0.62 0.98 -19.37
N PRO A 82 -1.28 2.15 -19.47
CA PRO A 82 -2.12 2.79 -18.45
C PRO A 82 -3.48 2.12 -18.21
N PRO A 83 -4.08 2.28 -17.01
CA PRO A 83 -5.52 2.17 -16.82
C PRO A 83 -6.27 3.00 -17.85
N LYS A 84 -7.44 2.55 -18.33
CA LYS A 84 -8.16 3.16 -19.46
C LYS A 84 -9.50 3.71 -19.01
N GLU A 85 -9.78 4.97 -19.33
CA GLU A 85 -11.09 5.58 -19.07
C GLU A 85 -12.19 4.84 -19.86
N GLY A 86 -13.30 4.43 -19.23
CA GLY A 86 -14.30 3.54 -19.85
C GLY A 86 -14.87 4.00 -21.19
N TRP A 87 -14.97 5.32 -21.43
CA TRP A 87 -15.41 5.90 -22.70
C TRP A 87 -14.47 5.65 -23.88
N VAL A 88 -13.18 5.34 -23.70
CA VAL A 88 -12.24 5.22 -24.84
C VAL A 88 -12.44 3.92 -25.64
N PHE A 89 -13.08 2.91 -25.06
CA PHE A 89 -13.33 1.64 -25.73
C PHE A 89 -14.41 1.80 -26.82
N ASP A 90 -13.99 1.73 -28.09
CA ASP A 90 -14.89 1.45 -29.23
C ASP A 90 -15.20 -0.06 -29.30
N LYS A 91 -14.26 -0.91 -28.90
CA LYS A 91 -14.43 -2.36 -28.70
C LYS A 91 -13.67 -2.81 -27.45
N ALA A 92 -14.27 -3.71 -26.69
CA ALA A 92 -13.64 -4.47 -25.60
C ALA A 92 -14.42 -5.79 -25.47
N ASP A 93 -14.10 -6.75 -26.34
CA ASP A 93 -14.82 -8.02 -26.44
C ASP A 93 -14.00 -9.14 -25.78
N LEU A 94 -14.52 -9.71 -24.70
CA LEU A 94 -13.91 -10.86 -24.03
C LEU A 94 -14.50 -12.17 -24.57
N THR A 95 -13.67 -13.06 -25.10
CA THR A 95 -14.06 -14.45 -25.41
C THR A 95 -13.69 -15.37 -24.26
N TYR A 96 -14.47 -16.44 -24.04
CA TYR A 96 -14.14 -17.46 -23.05
C TYR A 96 -14.71 -18.83 -23.41
N ASN A 97 -14.05 -19.88 -22.91
CA ASN A 97 -14.64 -21.20 -22.70
C ASN A 97 -14.37 -21.59 -21.24
N ALA A 98 -15.35 -22.22 -20.59
CA ALA A 98 -15.24 -22.71 -19.23
C ALA A 98 -15.99 -24.02 -19.05
N GLU A 99 -15.40 -24.93 -18.29
CA GLU A 99 -16.06 -26.10 -17.72
C GLU A 99 -16.16 -25.89 -16.21
N ILE A 100 -17.38 -25.82 -15.67
CA ILE A 100 -17.64 -25.45 -14.27
C ILE A 100 -18.61 -26.45 -13.64
N GLU A 101 -18.17 -27.09 -12.57
CA GLU A 101 -18.97 -28.03 -11.75
C GLU A 101 -18.82 -27.58 -10.29
N ALA A 102 -19.89 -27.09 -9.67
CA ALA A 102 -19.85 -26.48 -8.34
C ALA A 102 -21.18 -26.53 -7.59
N THR A 103 -21.11 -26.47 -6.26
CA THR A 103 -22.23 -26.41 -5.31
C THR A 103 -22.23 -25.10 -4.52
N GLY A 104 -23.41 -24.66 -4.04
CA GLY A 104 -23.55 -23.45 -3.24
C GLY A 104 -23.57 -22.15 -4.04
N ILE A 105 -23.11 -21.05 -3.43
CA ILE A 105 -23.14 -19.71 -4.05
C ILE A 105 -21.91 -19.54 -4.93
N GLN A 106 -22.14 -19.41 -6.24
CA GLN A 106 -21.12 -19.41 -7.29
C GLN A 106 -21.51 -18.42 -8.38
N PHE A 107 -20.57 -17.67 -8.96
CA PHE A 107 -20.78 -16.79 -10.12
C PHE A 107 -19.68 -16.95 -11.17
N TYR A 108 -19.97 -16.68 -12.44
CA TYR A 108 -18.92 -16.53 -13.46
C TYR A 108 -19.31 -15.53 -14.55
N GLY A 109 -18.29 -15.02 -15.26
CA GLY A 109 -18.44 -14.11 -16.39
C GLY A 109 -17.28 -13.11 -16.47
N VAL A 110 -17.57 -11.83 -16.66
CA VAL A 110 -16.55 -10.75 -16.62
C VAL A 110 -16.53 -10.07 -15.26
N TYR A 111 -15.33 -9.79 -14.76
CA TYR A 111 -15.04 -8.82 -13.72
C TYR A 111 -14.07 -7.76 -14.25
N GLY A 112 -14.20 -6.52 -13.78
CA GLY A 112 -13.25 -5.45 -14.06
C GLY A 112 -13.16 -4.46 -12.91
N ARG A 113 -11.95 -3.95 -12.67
CA ARG A 113 -11.63 -3.05 -11.56
C ARG A 113 -11.28 -1.65 -12.06
N ALA A 114 -11.55 -0.66 -11.22
CA ALA A 114 -11.14 0.72 -11.40
C ALA A 114 -10.81 1.36 -10.03
N PRO A 115 -9.60 1.10 -9.48
CA PRO A 115 -9.27 1.46 -8.10
C PRO A 115 -9.31 2.97 -7.82
N ARG A 116 -8.82 3.82 -8.74
CA ARG A 116 -8.88 5.30 -8.60
C ARG A 116 -10.30 5.77 -8.28
N SER A 117 -11.24 5.31 -9.10
CA SER A 117 -12.65 5.68 -9.05
C SER A 117 -13.45 4.83 -8.05
N ARG A 118 -12.78 4.01 -7.23
CA ARG A 118 -13.35 3.10 -6.22
C ARG A 118 -14.54 2.32 -6.82
N THR A 119 -14.33 1.77 -8.01
CA THR A 119 -15.40 1.18 -8.82
C THR A 119 -15.04 -0.22 -9.30
N GLU A 120 -16.02 -1.12 -9.25
CA GLU A 120 -16.00 -2.48 -9.76
C GLU A 120 -17.14 -2.66 -10.77
N PHE A 121 -16.97 -3.57 -11.74
CA PHE A 121 -18.09 -3.97 -12.58
C PHE A 121 -18.07 -5.46 -12.94
N TYR A 122 -19.26 -6.00 -13.13
CA TYR A 122 -19.53 -7.43 -13.26
C TYR A 122 -20.51 -7.69 -14.42
N VAL A 123 -20.18 -8.62 -15.32
CA VAL A 123 -21.13 -9.21 -16.27
C VAL A 123 -21.30 -10.68 -15.90
N ILE A 124 -22.44 -11.02 -15.30
CA ILE A 124 -22.71 -12.35 -14.75
C ILE A 124 -23.44 -13.19 -15.80
N GLU A 125 -22.74 -14.21 -16.29
CA GLU A 125 -23.19 -15.14 -17.33
C GLU A 125 -24.00 -16.31 -16.77
N GLY A 126 -23.74 -16.70 -15.52
CA GLY A 126 -24.48 -17.72 -14.79
C GLY A 126 -24.10 -17.77 -13.32
N TRP A 127 -24.92 -18.45 -12.52
CA TRP A 127 -24.78 -18.49 -11.06
C TRP A 127 -25.29 -19.80 -10.45
N GLY A 128 -24.81 -20.15 -9.25
CA GLY A 128 -25.24 -21.31 -8.46
C GLY A 128 -26.56 -21.07 -7.72
N SER A 129 -26.57 -21.34 -6.41
CA SER A 129 -27.77 -21.32 -5.57
C SER A 129 -28.44 -19.93 -5.39
N TRP A 130 -27.72 -18.83 -5.68
CA TRP A 130 -28.19 -17.46 -5.49
C TRP A 130 -27.87 -16.56 -6.69
N ARG A 131 -28.78 -15.66 -7.05
CA ARG A 131 -28.63 -14.70 -8.16
C ARG A 131 -28.10 -13.35 -7.65
N PRO A 132 -26.91 -12.90 -8.09
CA PRO A 132 -26.40 -11.58 -7.71
C PRO A 132 -27.18 -10.44 -8.38
N PRO A 133 -27.11 -9.19 -7.87
CA PRO A 133 -26.62 -8.81 -6.54
C PRO A 133 -27.77 -8.82 -5.50
N GLY A 134 -28.71 -9.77 -5.59
CA GLY A 134 -29.90 -9.81 -4.72
C GLY A 134 -31.04 -8.85 -5.12
N GLY A 135 -30.98 -8.25 -6.31
CA GLY A 135 -32.09 -7.52 -6.93
C GLY A 135 -32.32 -6.08 -6.47
N GLN A 136 -31.57 -5.60 -5.47
CA GLN A 136 -31.59 -4.19 -5.05
C GLN A 136 -30.78 -3.30 -6.02
N GLY A 137 -31.07 -2.00 -6.04
CA GLY A 137 -30.31 -1.04 -6.85
C GLY A 137 -30.50 -1.16 -8.36
N LYS A 138 -31.63 -1.72 -8.83
CA LYS A 138 -31.90 -1.91 -10.26
C LYS A 138 -31.95 -0.58 -11.01
N MET A 139 -31.20 -0.47 -12.10
CA MET A 139 -31.04 0.76 -12.89
C MET A 139 -32.09 0.92 -14.00
N THR A 140 -32.77 -0.14 -14.40
CA THR A 140 -33.73 -0.14 -15.52
C THR A 140 -35.02 -0.88 -15.20
N ASP A 141 -36.16 -0.34 -15.65
CA ASP A 141 -37.49 -0.98 -15.50
C ASP A 141 -37.59 -2.35 -16.19
N ARG A 142 -36.75 -2.58 -17.20
CA ARG A 142 -36.74 -3.78 -18.05
C ARG A 142 -35.30 -4.23 -18.30
N PRO A 143 -35.09 -5.52 -18.64
CA PRO A 143 -33.81 -6.00 -19.13
C PRO A 143 -33.34 -5.22 -20.37
N VAL A 144 -32.02 -5.17 -20.55
CA VAL A 144 -31.35 -4.63 -21.73
C VAL A 144 -30.78 -5.78 -22.55
N GLU A 145 -31.02 -5.75 -23.87
CA GLU A 145 -30.47 -6.74 -24.80
C GLU A 145 -29.06 -6.32 -25.24
N ILE A 146 -28.08 -7.18 -25.02
CA ILE A 146 -26.69 -7.02 -25.45
C ILE A 146 -26.26 -8.34 -26.10
N ASN A 147 -25.77 -8.29 -27.34
CA ASN A 147 -25.41 -9.47 -28.15
C ASN A 147 -26.50 -10.57 -28.21
N GLY A 148 -27.79 -10.18 -28.16
CA GLY A 148 -28.93 -11.10 -28.17
C GLY A 148 -29.25 -11.76 -26.82
N VAL A 149 -28.55 -11.39 -25.75
CA VAL A 149 -28.78 -11.85 -24.37
C VAL A 149 -29.41 -10.72 -23.56
N GLN A 150 -30.38 -11.07 -22.71
CA GLN A 150 -31.08 -10.12 -21.84
C GLN A 150 -30.42 -10.02 -20.47
N TYR A 151 -30.07 -8.81 -20.03
CA TYR A 151 -29.46 -8.53 -18.72
C TYR A 151 -30.30 -7.56 -17.90
N ASP A 152 -30.49 -7.84 -16.62
CA ASP A 152 -30.88 -6.81 -15.65
C ASP A 152 -29.64 -5.99 -15.26
N LEU A 153 -29.77 -4.65 -15.23
CA LEU A 153 -28.71 -3.75 -14.80
C LEU A 153 -28.92 -3.30 -13.34
N TYR A 154 -27.85 -3.31 -12.53
CA TYR A 154 -27.88 -2.86 -11.13
C TYR A 154 -26.67 -2.00 -10.77
N LYS A 155 -26.86 -1.09 -9.81
CA LYS A 155 -25.80 -0.36 -9.10
C LYS A 155 -25.92 -0.67 -7.61
N SER A 156 -24.87 -1.25 -7.02
CA SER A 156 -24.75 -1.46 -5.58
C SER A 156 -23.52 -0.72 -5.04
N ALA A 157 -23.31 -0.82 -3.73
CA ALA A 157 -22.12 -0.31 -3.07
C ALA A 157 -21.72 -1.25 -1.93
N ARG A 158 -20.41 -1.47 -1.75
CA ARG A 158 -19.82 -2.23 -0.64
C ARG A 158 -18.81 -1.37 0.12
N ARG A 159 -18.36 -1.84 1.29
CA ARG A 159 -17.19 -1.27 1.96
C ARG A 159 -15.91 -1.88 1.40
N SER A 160 -14.78 -1.17 1.49
CA SER A 160 -13.48 -1.79 1.26
C SER A 160 -13.18 -2.76 2.41
N PRO A 161 -12.45 -3.87 2.19
CA PRO A 161 -12.01 -4.76 3.28
C PRO A 161 -10.88 -4.13 4.10
N SER A 162 -10.05 -3.30 3.46
CA SER A 162 -9.00 -2.48 4.08
C SER A 162 -9.59 -1.31 4.86
N ASP A 163 -10.13 -0.30 4.15
CA ASP A 163 -10.83 0.83 4.77
C ASP A 163 -12.36 0.67 4.75
N TYR A 164 -12.92 0.32 5.92
CA TYR A 164 -14.36 0.20 6.13
C TYR A 164 -15.12 1.55 6.03
N ASN A 165 -14.44 2.70 6.09
CA ASN A 165 -15.04 4.02 5.82
C ASN A 165 -15.14 4.33 4.32
N THR A 166 -14.27 3.72 3.51
CA THR A 166 -14.34 3.78 2.05
C THR A 166 -15.54 2.97 1.53
N THR A 167 -16.16 3.51 0.48
CA THR A 167 -17.25 2.86 -0.24
C THR A 167 -16.77 2.57 -1.67
N ILE A 168 -16.95 1.33 -2.11
CA ILE A 168 -16.69 0.89 -3.48
C ILE A 168 -18.05 0.80 -4.19
N THR A 169 -18.17 1.46 -5.34
CA THR A 169 -19.35 1.37 -6.21
C THR A 169 -19.26 0.15 -7.10
N GLN A 170 -20.35 -0.59 -7.28
CA GLN A 170 -20.36 -1.78 -8.13
C GLN A 170 -21.47 -1.71 -9.17
N TYR A 171 -21.14 -1.98 -10.43
CA TYR A 171 -22.10 -2.04 -11.54
C TYR A 171 -22.26 -3.46 -12.05
N TRP A 172 -23.50 -3.93 -12.20
CA TRP A 172 -23.79 -5.32 -12.56
C TRP A 172 -24.65 -5.40 -13.81
N SER A 173 -24.34 -6.36 -14.66
CA SER A 173 -25.17 -6.83 -15.79
C SER A 173 -25.39 -8.31 -15.56
N VAL A 174 -26.58 -8.70 -15.11
CA VAL A 174 -26.86 -10.10 -14.72
C VAL A 174 -27.87 -10.69 -15.68
N ARG A 175 -27.54 -11.80 -16.36
CA ARG A 175 -28.48 -12.46 -17.28
C ARG A 175 -29.83 -12.71 -16.63
N THR A 176 -30.92 -12.57 -17.38
CA THR A 176 -32.27 -12.86 -16.85
C THR A 176 -32.56 -14.35 -16.75
N GLU A 177 -31.94 -15.15 -17.61
CA GLU A 177 -32.03 -16.61 -17.63
C GLU A 177 -30.69 -17.20 -17.16
N ASN A 178 -30.74 -18.19 -16.26
CA ASN A 178 -29.54 -18.88 -15.79
C ASN A 178 -29.22 -20.07 -16.71
N PRO A 179 -28.07 -20.10 -17.39
CA PRO A 179 -27.61 -21.31 -18.09
C PRO A 179 -26.99 -22.34 -17.13
N PHE A 180 -26.59 -21.93 -15.92
CA PHE A 180 -25.88 -22.78 -14.96
C PHE A 180 -26.84 -23.67 -14.15
N ARG A 181 -26.33 -24.83 -13.76
CA ARG A 181 -27.01 -25.82 -12.92
C ARG A 181 -26.08 -26.27 -11.80
N GLU A 182 -26.49 -26.02 -10.56
CA GLU A 182 -25.77 -26.41 -9.35
C GLU A 182 -25.62 -27.94 -9.25
N GLY A 183 -24.42 -28.41 -8.93
CA GLY A 183 -24.10 -29.85 -8.84
C GLY A 183 -24.11 -30.61 -10.18
N GLU A 184 -24.32 -29.94 -11.32
CA GLU A 184 -24.08 -30.50 -12.66
C GLU A 184 -22.77 -29.93 -13.25
N LYS A 185 -22.21 -30.66 -14.22
CA LYS A 185 -21.08 -30.22 -15.03
C LYS A 185 -21.54 -29.30 -16.15
N ASN A 186 -21.28 -28.01 -16.03
CA ASN A 186 -21.69 -26.99 -16.98
C ASN A 186 -20.57 -26.70 -17.98
N THR A 187 -20.87 -26.76 -19.29
CA THR A 187 -19.97 -26.27 -20.34
C THR A 187 -20.49 -24.91 -20.83
N CYS A 188 -19.69 -23.87 -20.63
CA CYS A 188 -20.06 -22.48 -20.84
C CYS A 188 -19.07 -21.85 -21.83
N SER A 189 -19.56 -21.08 -22.81
CA SER A 189 -18.69 -20.30 -23.69
C SER A 189 -19.45 -19.14 -24.32
N GLY A 190 -18.72 -18.10 -24.72
CA GLY A 190 -19.34 -16.91 -25.29
C GLY A 190 -18.36 -15.79 -25.65
N MET A 191 -18.95 -14.67 -26.08
CA MET A 191 -18.26 -13.40 -26.33
C MET A 191 -19.05 -12.28 -25.65
N ILE A 192 -18.42 -11.60 -24.69
CA ILE A 192 -19.01 -10.56 -23.85
C ILE A 192 -18.44 -9.22 -24.29
N SER A 193 -19.28 -8.37 -24.89
CA SER A 193 -18.87 -7.03 -25.33
C SER A 193 -18.93 -6.05 -24.16
N VAL A 194 -17.87 -6.02 -23.35
CA VAL A 194 -17.75 -5.20 -22.14
C VAL A 194 -17.98 -3.71 -22.45
N ALA A 195 -17.54 -3.25 -23.62
CA ALA A 195 -17.81 -1.89 -24.10
C ALA A 195 -19.32 -1.57 -24.26
N GLU A 196 -20.14 -2.55 -24.66
CA GLU A 196 -21.61 -2.38 -24.71
C GLU A 196 -22.25 -2.41 -23.32
N HIS A 197 -21.71 -3.19 -22.37
CA HIS A 197 -22.14 -3.13 -20.97
C HIS A 197 -21.82 -1.77 -20.34
N ILE A 198 -20.64 -1.20 -20.58
CA ILE A 198 -20.27 0.17 -20.17
C ILE A 198 -21.24 1.20 -20.75
N ARG A 199 -21.54 1.13 -22.06
CA ARG A 199 -22.53 2.00 -22.72
C ARG A 199 -23.93 1.84 -22.13
N ALA A 200 -24.34 0.62 -21.80
CA ALA A 200 -25.66 0.33 -21.23
C ALA A 200 -25.80 0.86 -19.79
N TRP A 201 -24.76 0.69 -18.96
CA TRP A 201 -24.70 1.28 -17.62
C TRP A 201 -24.72 2.81 -17.68
N ASN A 202 -23.90 3.46 -18.52
CA ASN A 202 -23.85 4.92 -18.61
C ASN A 202 -25.18 5.50 -19.12
N LYS A 203 -25.79 4.85 -20.11
CA LYS A 203 -27.16 5.18 -20.57
C LYS A 203 -28.23 5.01 -19.48
N ALA A 204 -27.99 4.18 -18.47
CA ALA A 204 -28.85 3.98 -17.31
C ALA A 204 -28.44 4.84 -16.08
N GLY A 205 -27.52 5.80 -16.24
CA GLY A 205 -27.10 6.71 -15.16
C GLY A 205 -25.94 6.21 -14.29
N ALA A 206 -25.13 5.27 -14.80
CA ALA A 206 -23.74 5.15 -14.34
C ALA A 206 -22.89 6.31 -14.87
N ASP A 207 -21.72 6.46 -14.26
CA ASP A 207 -20.69 7.40 -14.68
C ASP A 207 -19.36 6.64 -14.83
N LEU A 208 -19.33 5.70 -15.78
CA LEU A 208 -18.13 4.92 -16.12
C LEU A 208 -17.31 5.59 -17.23
N ASP A 209 -17.78 6.70 -17.79
CA ASP A 209 -17.01 7.45 -18.78
C ASP A 209 -15.77 8.08 -18.12
N GLU A 210 -15.86 8.61 -16.89
CA GLU A 210 -14.70 9.16 -16.14
C GLU A 210 -13.92 8.13 -15.30
N VAL A 211 -14.18 6.82 -15.49
CA VAL A 211 -13.66 5.75 -14.62
C VAL A 211 -12.42 5.07 -15.20
N LEU A 212 -11.31 5.09 -14.46
CA LEU A 212 -10.02 4.49 -14.87
C LEU A 212 -10.00 2.97 -14.62
N ILE A 213 -10.36 2.19 -15.64
CA ILE A 213 -10.38 0.74 -15.59
C ILE A 213 -8.93 0.21 -15.61
N SER A 214 -8.51 -0.51 -14.56
CA SER A 214 -7.18 -1.11 -14.43
C SER A 214 -7.05 -2.43 -15.17
N ASP A 215 -8.12 -3.21 -15.23
CA ASP A 215 -8.12 -4.54 -15.82
C ASP A 215 -9.53 -5.04 -16.16
N ILE A 216 -9.58 -5.98 -17.12
CA ILE A 216 -10.78 -6.74 -17.51
C ILE A 216 -10.41 -8.22 -17.55
N SER A 217 -11.19 -9.04 -16.86
CA SER A 217 -10.90 -10.47 -16.64
C SER A 217 -12.14 -11.35 -16.85
N PHE A 218 -11.93 -12.59 -17.30
CA PHE A 218 -12.89 -13.66 -17.04
C PHE A 218 -12.66 -14.15 -15.61
N TYR A 219 -13.74 -14.31 -14.84
CA TYR A 219 -13.65 -14.70 -13.44
C TYR A 219 -14.67 -15.78 -13.03
N THR A 220 -14.32 -16.49 -11.96
CA THR A 220 -15.18 -17.38 -11.18
C THR A 220 -15.03 -17.00 -9.70
N GLU A 221 -16.14 -17.00 -8.96
CA GLU A 221 -16.19 -16.58 -7.55
C GLU A 221 -17.18 -17.47 -6.79
N SER A 222 -16.82 -17.89 -5.58
CA SER A 222 -17.57 -18.87 -4.77
C SER A 222 -17.58 -18.45 -3.29
N TYR A 223 -18.77 -18.38 -2.68
CA TYR A 223 -18.99 -17.79 -1.35
C TYR A 223 -19.69 -18.76 -0.38
N GLY A 224 -19.00 -19.19 0.68
CA GLY A 224 -19.55 -20.03 1.75
C GLY A 224 -19.99 -19.27 2.99
N GLY A 225 -19.27 -18.20 3.35
CA GLY A 225 -19.46 -17.47 4.60
C GLY A 225 -19.23 -18.34 5.85
N ILE A 226 -19.81 -17.94 6.98
CA ILE A 226 -19.51 -18.52 8.31
C ILE A 226 -20.23 -19.86 8.61
N SER A 227 -20.79 -20.55 7.60
CA SER A 227 -21.69 -21.69 7.82
C SER A 227 -21.00 -23.05 7.56
N PRO A 228 -20.59 -23.81 8.59
CA PRO A 228 -19.85 -25.06 8.43
C PRO A 228 -20.68 -26.23 7.84
N ASP A 229 -21.99 -26.02 7.65
CA ASP A 229 -22.91 -26.99 7.05
C ASP A 229 -23.11 -26.78 5.52
N ILE A 230 -22.40 -25.83 4.88
CA ILE A 230 -22.47 -25.65 3.42
C ILE A 230 -21.28 -26.35 2.75
N ASP A 231 -21.60 -27.36 1.95
CA ASP A 231 -20.66 -28.15 1.14
C ASP A 231 -20.22 -27.33 -0.10
N MET A 232 -19.40 -26.30 0.14
CA MET A 232 -18.84 -25.42 -0.90
C MET A 232 -17.70 -26.12 -1.65
N THR A 233 -18.08 -26.92 -2.64
CA THR A 233 -17.13 -27.62 -3.52
C THR A 233 -17.24 -27.10 -4.94
N GLY A 234 -16.14 -27.12 -5.68
CA GLY A 234 -16.22 -26.91 -7.11
C GLY A 234 -14.89 -26.96 -7.85
N THR A 235 -15.01 -26.94 -9.17
CA THR A 235 -13.91 -26.79 -10.11
C THR A 235 -14.31 -25.85 -11.23
N CYS A 236 -13.33 -25.08 -11.72
CA CYS A 236 -13.45 -24.30 -12.95
C CYS A 236 -12.21 -24.55 -13.81
N LYS A 237 -12.41 -25.05 -15.03
CA LYS A 237 -11.38 -25.07 -16.07
C LYS A 237 -11.75 -24.07 -17.16
N ALA A 238 -11.11 -22.91 -17.14
CA ALA A 238 -11.29 -21.87 -18.15
C ALA A 238 -10.15 -21.88 -19.18
N SER A 239 -10.48 -21.72 -20.46
CA SER A 239 -9.50 -21.70 -21.55
C SER A 239 -9.93 -20.87 -22.76
N GLY A 240 -8.94 -20.48 -23.58
CA GLY A 240 -9.18 -19.64 -24.75
C GLY A 240 -9.74 -18.27 -24.37
N ILE A 241 -9.37 -17.76 -23.19
CA ILE A 241 -9.75 -16.41 -22.75
C ILE A 241 -8.91 -15.40 -23.53
N THR A 242 -9.57 -14.55 -24.31
CA THR A 242 -8.92 -13.43 -25.01
C THR A 242 -9.76 -12.17 -24.82
N LEU A 243 -9.10 -11.01 -24.88
CA LEU A 243 -9.75 -9.71 -24.82
C LEU A 243 -9.30 -8.88 -26.03
N GLU A 244 -10.21 -8.64 -26.97
CA GLU A 244 -9.94 -7.83 -28.17
C GLU A 244 -10.40 -6.38 -27.94
N ILE A 245 -9.45 -5.45 -28.03
CA ILE A 245 -9.67 -4.02 -27.76
C ILE A 245 -9.48 -3.20 -29.04
N ALA A 246 -10.37 -2.24 -29.24
CA ALA A 246 -10.16 -1.12 -30.15
C ALA A 246 -10.49 0.18 -29.41
N GLU A 247 -9.54 1.11 -29.38
CA GLU A 247 -9.71 2.42 -28.79
C GLU A 247 -10.19 3.43 -29.84
N ASN A 248 -11.10 4.31 -29.43
CA ASN A 248 -11.64 5.36 -30.27
C ASN A 248 -10.58 6.48 -30.42
N PRO A 249 -10.16 6.90 -31.63
CA PRO A 249 -9.05 7.84 -31.79
C PRO A 249 -9.41 9.33 -31.63
N ASN A 250 -10.52 9.71 -30.97
CA ASN A 250 -11.17 11.03 -31.17
C ASN A 250 -11.49 11.96 -29.96
N LYS A 251 -11.66 11.62 -28.67
CA LYS A 251 -11.28 10.49 -27.81
C LYS A 251 -9.77 10.28 -27.54
N PRO A 252 -9.00 11.31 -27.17
CA PRO A 252 -7.72 11.09 -26.49
C PRO A 252 -7.95 10.57 -25.06
N ALA A 253 -7.20 9.55 -24.63
CA ALA A 253 -7.13 9.17 -23.23
C ALA A 253 -6.36 10.25 -22.42
N LYS A 254 -6.87 10.58 -21.24
CA LYS A 254 -6.21 11.43 -20.22
C LYS A 254 -5.33 10.62 -19.28
N SER A 255 -5.58 9.32 -19.16
CA SER A 255 -4.85 8.44 -18.24
C SER A 255 -3.43 8.16 -18.72
N VAL A 256 -2.50 9.00 -18.28
CA VAL A 256 -1.07 8.75 -18.38
C VAL A 256 -0.68 7.79 -17.27
N SER A 257 -0.42 6.52 -17.60
CA SER A 257 0.67 5.86 -16.91
C SER A 257 1.94 6.26 -17.63
N MET A 258 2.85 6.77 -16.82
CA MET A 258 4.26 6.65 -17.09
C MET A 258 4.74 5.60 -16.09
N GLU A 259 5.48 4.60 -16.56
CA GLU A 259 6.26 3.72 -15.67
C GLU A 259 7.23 4.55 -14.79
N ASN A 260 7.54 5.76 -15.25
CA ASN A 260 8.51 6.68 -14.69
C ASN A 260 8.07 8.14 -14.91
N TYR A 261 7.64 8.86 -13.86
CA TYR A 261 7.48 10.32 -13.88
C TYR A 261 8.73 10.99 -13.34
N LEU A 262 9.10 12.11 -13.96
CA LEU A 262 10.26 12.92 -13.61
C LEU A 262 9.93 14.39 -13.91
N ARG A 263 9.93 15.23 -12.88
CA ARG A 263 9.82 16.69 -12.98
C ARG A 263 11.00 17.34 -12.28
N THR A 264 11.65 18.26 -13.00
CA THR A 264 12.69 19.14 -12.47
C THR A 264 12.34 20.58 -12.82
N ASP A 265 12.12 21.41 -11.82
CA ASP A 265 11.83 22.83 -11.98
C ASP A 265 13.12 23.69 -11.99
N ALA A 266 13.00 24.93 -12.44
CA ALA A 266 14.12 25.87 -12.53
C ALA A 266 14.63 26.40 -11.17
N ASP A 267 13.95 26.10 -10.06
CA ASP A 267 14.44 26.35 -8.69
C ASP A 267 15.16 25.12 -8.08
N GLY A 268 15.27 24.02 -8.84
CA GLY A 268 15.85 22.76 -8.39
C GLY A 268 14.83 21.77 -7.80
N THR A 269 13.54 22.14 -7.65
CA THR A 269 12.50 21.20 -7.17
C THR A 269 12.47 19.96 -8.05
N TYR A 270 12.55 18.80 -7.41
CA TYR A 270 12.66 17.49 -8.05
C TYR A 270 11.57 16.56 -7.55
N GLN A 271 10.81 15.96 -8.46
CA GLN A 271 9.83 14.94 -8.16
C GLN A 271 10.00 13.75 -9.10
N GLU A 272 10.00 12.54 -8.54
CA GLU A 272 10.15 11.29 -9.28
C GLU A 272 9.16 10.25 -8.77
N VAL A 273 8.55 9.51 -9.70
CA VAL A 273 7.68 8.37 -9.40
C VAL A 273 8.12 7.24 -10.31
N TRP A 274 8.50 6.10 -9.73
CA TRP A 274 9.03 4.95 -10.46
C TRP A 274 8.26 3.70 -10.10
N LYS A 275 8.03 2.82 -11.08
CA LYS A 275 7.66 1.44 -10.81
C LYS A 275 8.43 0.44 -11.68
N LYS A 276 8.68 -0.72 -11.08
CA LYS A 276 8.97 -1.93 -11.83
C LYS A 276 7.73 -2.33 -12.63
N SER A 277 7.90 -2.59 -13.93
CA SER A 277 6.84 -3.09 -14.82
C SER A 277 6.19 -4.33 -14.19
N GLY A 278 4.86 -4.30 -14.00
CA GLY A 278 4.17 -5.30 -13.21
C GLY A 278 2.77 -4.85 -12.78
N ARG A 279 2.26 -5.45 -11.70
CA ARG A 279 0.85 -5.24 -11.27
C ARG A 279 0.61 -3.97 -10.48
N THR A 280 1.65 -3.29 -10.02
CA THR A 280 1.52 -2.04 -9.25
C THR A 280 0.89 -0.94 -10.10
N TYR A 281 -0.39 -0.70 -9.83
CA TYR A 281 -1.04 0.56 -10.14
C TYR A 281 -0.46 1.62 -9.21
N ILE A 282 -0.18 2.78 -9.80
CA ILE A 282 0.19 3.99 -9.11
C ILE A 282 -0.75 5.09 -9.59
N ASP A 283 -1.20 5.89 -8.64
CA ASP A 283 -1.69 7.24 -8.88
C ASP A 283 -0.77 8.24 -8.18
N TYR A 284 -0.62 9.41 -8.79
CA TYR A 284 0.04 10.56 -8.15
C TYR A 284 -0.55 11.86 -8.70
N GLU A 285 -0.42 12.92 -7.91
CA GLU A 285 -0.75 14.29 -8.28
C GLU A 285 0.29 15.22 -7.65
N ASP A 286 0.93 16.05 -8.49
CA ASP A 286 1.89 17.09 -8.11
C ASP A 286 1.19 18.43 -7.91
N HIS A 287 1.35 19.01 -6.72
CA HIS A 287 0.56 20.17 -6.30
C HIS A 287 1.28 21.50 -6.52
N PRO A 288 0.56 22.63 -6.67
CA PRO A 288 1.16 23.96 -6.86
C PRO A 288 1.99 24.49 -5.68
N ASP A 289 1.88 23.86 -4.50
CA ASP A 289 2.72 24.11 -3.31
C ASP A 289 4.05 23.32 -3.34
N GLY A 290 4.20 22.38 -4.29
CA GLY A 290 5.34 21.49 -4.39
C GLY A 290 5.19 20.18 -3.59
N SER A 291 4.04 19.93 -2.96
CA SER A 291 3.74 18.62 -2.38
C SER A 291 3.45 17.58 -3.47
N LEU A 292 3.71 16.32 -3.15
CA LEU A 292 3.44 15.17 -4.01
C LEU A 292 2.50 14.23 -3.25
N THR A 293 1.33 13.97 -3.82
CA THR A 293 0.38 12.98 -3.29
C THR A 293 0.34 11.75 -4.18
N GLY A 294 -0.05 10.60 -3.64
CA GLY A 294 -0.33 9.43 -4.46
C GLY A 294 -0.89 8.23 -3.70
N ASN A 295 -1.25 7.21 -4.47
CA ASN A 295 -1.85 5.97 -3.98
C ASN A 295 -1.26 4.81 -4.78
N TRP A 296 -1.12 3.63 -4.16
CA TRP A 296 -0.62 2.44 -4.85
C TRP A 296 -1.40 1.18 -4.49
N ASN A 297 -1.39 0.22 -5.41
CA ASN A 297 -2.01 -1.08 -5.27
C ASN A 297 -1.29 -2.08 -6.18
N GLY A 298 -0.59 -3.05 -5.61
CA GLY A 298 -0.03 -4.17 -6.36
C GLY A 298 1.10 -4.92 -5.65
N PHE A 299 2.06 -5.42 -6.43
CA PHE A 299 2.96 -6.51 -6.01
C PHE A 299 4.40 -6.36 -6.52
N SER A 300 4.70 -5.22 -7.14
CA SER A 300 5.97 -4.92 -7.80
C SER A 300 6.57 -3.66 -7.19
N SER A 301 7.90 -3.64 -7.02
CA SER A 301 8.60 -2.52 -6.41
C SER A 301 8.28 -1.18 -7.08
N ALA A 302 8.20 -0.13 -6.28
CA ALA A 302 7.95 1.24 -6.73
C ALA A 302 8.57 2.23 -5.73
N PHE A 303 8.74 3.48 -6.13
CA PHE A 303 9.08 4.54 -5.18
C PHE A 303 8.49 5.89 -5.60
N PHE A 304 8.36 6.76 -4.61
CA PHE A 304 7.92 8.14 -4.74
C PHE A 304 8.95 9.05 -4.06
N ARG A 305 9.38 10.11 -4.75
CA ARG A 305 10.40 11.04 -4.25
C ARG A 305 9.99 12.49 -4.48
N ASN A 306 10.17 13.33 -3.48
CA ASN A 306 9.97 14.78 -3.55
C ASN A 306 11.16 15.48 -2.87
N GLY A 307 11.78 16.46 -3.51
CA GLY A 307 13.05 17.01 -3.05
C GLY A 307 13.71 18.04 -3.96
N ILE A 308 15.04 18.05 -3.97
CA ILE A 308 15.88 18.97 -4.75
C ILE A 308 16.98 18.19 -5.49
N ILE A 309 17.27 18.61 -6.73
CA ILE A 309 18.43 18.19 -7.53
C ILE A 309 19.37 19.38 -7.78
N PHE A 310 20.68 19.14 -7.88
CA PHE A 310 21.74 20.15 -7.94
C PHE A 310 22.49 20.13 -9.29
N PRO A 311 21.81 20.42 -10.43
CA PRO A 311 22.31 20.09 -11.77
C PRO A 311 23.60 20.82 -12.21
N ASP A 312 23.87 22.02 -11.67
CA ASP A 312 25.13 22.75 -11.90
C ASP A 312 26.24 22.38 -10.87
N GLY A 313 25.99 21.36 -10.05
CA GLY A 313 26.97 20.71 -9.17
C GLY A 313 27.40 21.49 -7.92
N ALA A 314 26.80 22.65 -7.64
CA ALA A 314 27.16 23.49 -6.50
C ALA A 314 26.20 23.34 -5.31
N VAL A 315 26.47 22.39 -4.42
CA VAL A 315 26.00 22.50 -3.02
C VAL A 315 26.62 23.78 -2.42
N PRO A 316 25.87 24.68 -1.75
CA PRO A 316 26.38 25.97 -1.32
C PRO A 316 27.57 25.91 -0.33
N ALA A 317 28.78 25.95 -0.87
CA ALA A 317 30.06 26.03 -0.13
C ALA A 317 30.25 24.93 0.96
N ALA A 318 29.88 23.69 0.66
CA ALA A 318 30.00 22.56 1.58
C ALA A 318 31.46 22.16 1.86
N GLN A 319 32.06 22.69 2.94
CA GLN A 319 33.19 22.06 3.66
C GLN A 319 33.11 22.14 5.20
N SER A 320 32.09 22.81 5.77
CA SER A 320 31.91 22.89 7.23
C SER A 320 30.48 23.11 7.72
N GLU A 321 29.58 23.58 6.85
CA GLU A 321 28.22 23.94 7.21
C GLU A 321 27.31 22.70 7.35
N PRO A 322 26.43 22.64 8.37
CA PRO A 322 25.47 21.55 8.51
C PRO A 322 24.46 21.55 7.36
N ILE A 323 23.96 20.34 7.03
CA ILE A 323 22.90 20.13 6.06
C ILE A 323 21.74 19.47 6.80
N THR A 324 20.66 20.21 7.00
CA THR A 324 19.45 19.72 7.69
C THR A 324 18.29 19.68 6.72
N VAL A 325 17.55 18.56 6.71
CA VAL A 325 16.35 18.38 5.89
C VAL A 325 15.15 18.18 6.80
N SER A 326 14.21 19.13 6.78
CA SER A 326 12.92 18.99 7.45
C SER A 326 11.89 18.38 6.50
N TYR A 327 11.17 17.38 6.99
CA TYR A 327 10.16 16.64 6.25
C TYR A 327 8.80 16.65 6.96
N GLU A 328 7.74 16.63 6.16
CA GLU A 328 6.39 16.25 6.59
C GLU A 328 5.83 15.27 5.55
N ALA A 329 5.34 14.12 6.03
CA ALA A 329 4.74 13.10 5.19
C ALA A 329 3.56 12.42 5.88
N GLU A 330 2.38 12.42 5.25
CA GLU A 330 1.28 11.52 5.60
C GLU A 330 1.51 10.19 4.86
N ILE A 331 1.50 9.05 5.57
CA ILE A 331 1.74 7.72 4.97
C ILE A 331 0.84 6.67 5.62
N GLU A 332 0.32 5.76 4.79
CA GLU A 332 -0.49 4.59 5.16
C GLU A 332 -0.11 3.43 4.22
N ALA A 333 0.29 2.26 4.74
CA ALA A 333 0.60 1.10 3.89
C ALA A 333 0.41 -0.23 4.61
N GLU A 334 -0.20 -1.20 3.92
CA GLU A 334 -0.42 -2.57 4.44
C GLU A 334 0.73 -3.52 4.09
N GLY A 335 1.40 -3.32 2.95
CA GLY A 335 2.53 -4.14 2.48
C GLY A 335 3.86 -3.39 2.47
N GLN A 336 4.94 -4.10 2.13
CA GLN A 336 6.34 -3.68 2.34
C GLN A 336 6.67 -2.26 1.85
N CYS A 337 6.91 -1.37 2.80
CA CYS A 337 7.16 0.05 2.62
C CYS A 337 8.21 0.54 3.62
N ALA A 338 9.08 1.45 3.18
CA ALA A 338 9.98 2.23 4.01
C ALA A 338 9.92 3.70 3.61
N PHE A 339 10.08 4.61 4.57
CA PHE A 339 10.09 6.05 4.33
C PHE A 339 11.28 6.74 5.00
N GLY A 340 11.67 7.90 4.48
CA GLY A 340 12.68 8.76 5.09
C GLY A 340 13.37 9.64 4.04
N LEU A 341 14.65 9.93 4.24
CA LEU A 341 15.48 10.66 3.28
C LEU A 341 16.19 9.69 2.34
N ALA A 342 16.36 10.08 1.08
CA ALA A 342 17.21 9.43 0.10
C ALA A 342 17.99 10.48 -0.71
N GLY A 343 18.95 10.02 -1.51
CA GLY A 343 19.66 10.88 -2.45
C GLY A 343 20.81 10.18 -3.15
N TYR A 344 21.40 10.90 -4.10
CA TYR A 344 22.47 10.39 -4.96
C TYR A 344 23.68 11.32 -4.91
N THR A 345 24.89 10.76 -5.07
CA THR A 345 26.06 11.53 -5.51
C THR A 345 26.23 11.42 -7.03
N LYS A 346 26.91 12.42 -7.61
CA LYS A 346 27.19 12.51 -9.05
C LYS A 346 27.92 11.27 -9.57
N ASP A 347 27.56 10.84 -10.77
CA ASP A 347 28.44 9.98 -11.57
C ASP A 347 29.55 10.85 -12.19
N THR A 348 30.78 10.66 -11.72
CA THR A 348 31.95 11.41 -12.22
C THR A 348 32.48 10.86 -13.55
N GLY A 349 32.01 9.68 -13.97
CA GLY A 349 32.57 8.92 -15.09
C GLY A 349 34.00 8.41 -14.87
N GLU A 350 34.56 8.56 -13.66
CA GLU A 350 35.91 8.08 -13.34
C GLU A 350 35.91 6.56 -13.12
N LYS A 351 36.89 5.87 -13.70
CA LYS A 351 36.92 4.40 -13.69
C LYS A 351 37.16 3.86 -12.28
N ASP A 352 36.31 2.92 -11.87
CA ASP A 352 36.27 2.29 -10.54
C ASP A 352 35.83 3.24 -9.40
N VAL A 353 35.37 4.45 -9.74
CA VAL A 353 34.54 5.32 -8.90
C VAL A 353 33.08 5.10 -9.31
N TYR A 354 32.16 5.06 -8.35
CA TYR A 354 30.75 4.79 -8.60
C TYR A 354 29.89 5.80 -7.85
N PRO A 355 28.73 6.22 -8.39
CA PRO A 355 27.78 7.03 -7.63
C PRO A 355 27.31 6.26 -6.39
N VAL A 356 27.08 7.00 -5.31
CA VAL A 356 26.46 6.50 -4.09
C VAL A 356 24.97 6.82 -4.13
N TYR A 357 24.13 5.83 -3.81
CA TYR A 357 22.78 6.06 -3.34
C TYR A 357 22.75 5.88 -1.82
N PHE A 358 22.25 6.89 -1.10
CA PHE A 358 22.09 6.80 0.35
C PHE A 358 20.61 6.79 0.74
N GLN A 359 20.27 6.15 1.86
CA GLN A 359 18.98 6.31 2.52
C GLN A 359 19.14 6.50 4.04
N ILE A 360 18.33 7.38 4.62
CA ILE A 360 18.13 7.53 6.05
C ILE A 360 16.66 7.20 6.30
N ILE A 361 16.39 6.00 6.77
CA ILE A 361 15.05 5.43 6.90
C ILE A 361 14.52 5.75 8.29
N GLU A 362 13.47 6.56 8.31
CA GLU A 362 12.79 7.06 9.51
C GLU A 362 11.67 6.12 9.96
N GLY A 363 11.12 5.32 9.05
CA GLY A 363 10.21 4.23 9.40
C GLY A 363 10.05 3.19 8.28
N TRP A 364 9.59 2.01 8.66
CA TRP A 364 9.41 0.84 7.80
C TRP A 364 8.28 -0.06 8.34
N ASN A 365 7.66 -0.90 7.51
CA ASN A 365 6.73 -1.94 7.99
C ASN A 365 7.19 -3.38 7.69
N SER A 366 8.34 -3.55 7.02
CA SER A 366 9.04 -4.83 6.87
C SER A 366 10.55 -4.63 7.00
N ASP A 367 11.16 -5.43 7.87
CA ASP A 367 12.62 -5.51 8.01
C ASP A 367 13.31 -6.32 6.89
N GLU A 368 12.58 -7.02 6.00
CA GLU A 368 13.18 -7.99 5.07
C GLU A 368 14.30 -7.42 4.19
N LYS A 369 14.19 -6.14 3.81
CA LYS A 369 15.21 -5.40 3.05
C LYS A 369 16.55 -5.27 3.80
N PHE A 370 16.53 -5.31 5.14
CA PHE A 370 17.67 -5.03 6.02
C PHE A 370 18.14 -6.27 6.82
N ASN A 371 17.21 -7.12 7.28
CA ASN A 371 17.50 -8.35 8.05
C ASN A 371 18.32 -9.41 7.30
N GLN A 372 18.58 -9.22 6.01
CA GLN A 372 19.56 -9.99 5.23
C GLN A 372 21.03 -9.59 5.52
N TYR A 373 21.27 -8.54 6.31
CA TYR A 373 22.57 -8.03 6.72
C TYR A 373 22.64 -7.83 8.25
N ASP A 374 23.79 -8.12 8.87
CA ASP A 374 24.07 -7.65 10.23
C ASP A 374 24.41 -6.14 10.19
N PRO A 375 23.93 -5.31 11.14
CA PRO A 375 24.32 -3.91 11.23
C PRO A 375 25.80 -3.79 11.63
N GLU A 376 26.56 -2.97 10.90
CA GLU A 376 27.99 -2.81 11.18
C GLU A 376 28.26 -1.99 12.44
N LYS A 377 27.36 -1.05 12.74
CA LYS A 377 27.47 -0.10 13.84
C LYS A 377 26.13 0.55 14.15
N THR A 378 25.81 0.70 15.44
CA THR A 378 24.77 1.65 15.89
C THR A 378 25.41 3.01 16.20
N VAL A 379 24.74 4.09 15.82
CA VAL A 379 25.09 5.47 16.19
C VAL A 379 23.89 6.19 16.82
N GLU A 380 24.17 7.25 17.57
CA GLU A 380 23.19 8.20 18.07
C GLU A 380 23.40 9.52 17.31
N ILE A 381 22.34 10.04 16.70
CA ILE A 381 22.32 11.29 15.92
C ILE A 381 21.08 12.05 16.39
N ASP A 382 21.26 13.28 16.88
CA ASP A 382 20.18 14.14 17.42
C ASP A 382 19.24 13.42 18.43
N GLY A 383 19.80 12.53 19.25
CA GLY A 383 19.09 11.72 20.26
C GLY A 383 18.41 10.45 19.71
N VAL A 384 18.38 10.26 18.39
CA VAL A 384 17.79 9.10 17.71
C VAL A 384 18.85 8.03 17.45
N LEU A 385 18.49 6.76 17.62
CA LEU A 385 19.39 5.62 17.38
C LEU A 385 19.21 5.04 15.98
N TYR A 386 20.29 5.05 15.19
CA TYR A 386 20.34 4.47 13.85
C TYR A 386 21.32 3.30 13.79
N ASP A 387 20.91 2.20 13.15
CA ASP A 387 21.82 1.15 12.70
C ASP A 387 22.33 1.44 11.29
N LEU A 388 23.62 1.22 11.08
CA LEU A 388 24.32 1.53 9.84
C LEU A 388 24.65 0.26 9.05
N TYR A 389 24.41 0.32 7.74
CA TYR A 389 24.64 -0.76 6.78
C TYR A 389 25.24 -0.18 5.50
N HIS A 390 26.03 -0.95 4.77
CA HIS A 390 26.47 -0.58 3.42
C HIS A 390 26.58 -1.78 2.47
N ALA A 391 26.58 -1.52 1.16
CA ALA A 391 26.80 -2.50 0.12
C ALA A 391 27.57 -1.90 -1.06
N PHE A 392 28.41 -2.71 -1.71
CA PHE A 392 29.19 -2.31 -2.88
C PHE A 392 28.75 -3.09 -4.13
N ARG A 393 28.70 -2.40 -5.28
CA ARG A 393 28.43 -2.97 -6.62
C ARG A 393 27.11 -3.71 -6.73
N LEU A 394 26.03 -3.03 -6.35
CA LEU A 394 24.69 -3.46 -6.76
C LEU A 394 24.43 -2.92 -8.18
N PRO A 395 23.69 -3.65 -9.05
CA PRO A 395 23.34 -3.17 -10.39
C PRO A 395 22.12 -2.23 -10.33
N ALA A 396 22.29 -0.98 -10.75
CA ALA A 396 21.21 0.01 -10.86
C ALA A 396 20.50 -0.07 -12.21
N LYS A 397 19.19 0.26 -12.20
CA LYS A 397 18.40 0.56 -13.40
C LYS A 397 17.21 1.46 -13.07
N ASP A 398 17.48 2.62 -12.47
CA ASP A 398 16.51 3.69 -12.27
C ASP A 398 16.48 4.65 -13.48
N GLN A 399 15.83 5.82 -13.37
CA GLN A 399 15.75 6.81 -14.46
C GLN A 399 17.03 7.65 -14.62
N LEU A 400 17.75 7.90 -13.53
CA LEU A 400 18.90 8.80 -13.52
C LEU A 400 20.19 8.07 -13.92
N HIS A 401 20.36 6.81 -13.51
CA HIS A 401 21.64 6.10 -13.59
C HIS A 401 21.52 4.65 -14.11
N SER A 402 22.49 4.26 -14.94
CA SER A 402 22.65 2.88 -15.43
C SER A 402 24.08 2.38 -15.21
N GLY A 403 24.31 1.59 -14.17
CA GLY A 403 25.65 1.13 -13.81
C GLY A 403 25.70 0.24 -12.57
N GLU A 404 26.90 0.07 -12.01
CA GLU A 404 27.08 -0.38 -10.62
C GLU A 404 27.06 0.86 -9.71
N TYR A 405 26.54 0.72 -8.49
CA TYR A 405 26.51 1.79 -7.50
C TYR A 405 26.91 1.30 -6.10
N GLY A 406 27.30 2.23 -5.23
CA GLY A 406 27.42 2.00 -3.79
C GLY A 406 26.10 2.31 -3.10
N MET A 407 25.72 1.53 -2.08
CA MET A 407 24.59 1.84 -1.21
C MET A 407 25.04 1.98 0.23
N VAL A 408 24.46 2.95 0.94
CA VAL A 408 24.62 3.12 2.38
C VAL A 408 23.29 3.48 3.04
N TRP A 409 23.05 2.93 4.23
CA TRP A 409 21.82 3.11 4.97
C TRP A 409 22.09 3.53 6.41
N SER A 410 21.24 4.44 6.91
CA SER A 410 20.94 4.57 8.34
C SER A 410 19.49 4.14 8.56
N VAL A 411 19.24 3.17 9.43
CA VAL A 411 17.90 2.66 9.73
C VAL A 411 17.53 3.01 11.17
N ARG A 412 16.47 3.80 11.36
CA ARG A 412 15.98 4.23 12.67
C ARG A 412 15.43 3.06 13.48
N ARG A 413 15.83 2.96 14.76
CA ARG A 413 15.44 1.85 15.66
C ARG A 413 14.08 2.04 16.32
N ASP A 414 13.76 3.27 16.72
CA ASP A 414 12.42 3.69 17.13
C ASP A 414 11.57 3.91 15.87
N ASN A 415 11.28 2.81 15.18
CA ASN A 415 10.52 2.79 13.93
C ASN A 415 9.20 3.55 14.08
N LEU A 416 9.07 4.64 13.32
CA LEU A 416 7.88 5.48 13.32
C LEU A 416 6.70 4.80 12.61
N PHE A 417 6.96 3.99 11.57
CA PHE A 417 5.93 3.50 10.66
C PHE A 417 5.24 2.23 11.16
N ARG A 418 3.95 2.09 10.83
CA ARG A 418 3.12 0.96 11.25
C ARG A 418 2.21 0.48 10.12
N ALA A 419 2.15 -0.83 9.93
CA ALA A 419 1.34 -1.44 8.88
C ALA A 419 -0.16 -1.16 9.09
N GLY A 420 -0.83 -0.60 8.07
CA GLY A 420 -2.26 -0.27 8.10
C GLY A 420 -2.67 0.88 9.02
N GLU A 421 -1.73 1.56 9.70
CA GLU A 421 -2.02 2.77 10.49
C GLU A 421 -1.64 4.02 9.66
N LYS A 422 -2.66 4.78 9.24
CA LYS A 422 -2.47 6.11 8.63
C LYS A 422 -1.99 7.11 9.68
N ALA A 423 -0.82 7.71 9.47
CA ALA A 423 -0.31 8.77 10.34
C ALA A 423 0.47 9.83 9.56
N VAL A 424 0.69 10.97 10.22
CA VAL A 424 1.54 12.07 9.75
C VAL A 424 2.86 12.00 10.50
N TYR A 425 3.95 11.99 9.75
CA TYR A 425 5.32 11.93 10.22
C TYR A 425 6.01 13.26 9.91
N GLN A 426 6.52 13.93 10.94
CA GLN A 426 7.22 15.21 10.85
C GLN A 426 8.57 15.05 11.55
N GLY A 427 9.63 15.62 10.99
CA GLY A 427 10.97 15.54 11.58
C GLY A 427 12.03 16.31 10.81
N THR A 428 13.24 16.37 11.38
CA THR A 428 14.41 17.00 10.75
C THR A 428 15.61 16.06 10.83
N VAL A 429 16.29 15.85 9.71
CA VAL A 429 17.45 14.96 9.58
C VAL A 429 18.73 15.77 9.36
N SER A 430 19.70 15.64 10.25
CA SER A 430 21.06 16.21 10.10
C SER A 430 21.92 15.36 9.15
N LEU A 431 21.75 15.52 7.84
CA LEU A 431 22.44 14.74 6.81
C LEU A 431 23.97 14.77 6.96
N ASP A 432 24.57 15.87 7.41
CA ASP A 432 26.03 15.91 7.64
C ASP A 432 26.49 15.02 8.81
N GLN A 433 25.64 14.81 9.83
CA GLN A 433 25.93 13.85 10.90
C GLN A 433 25.86 12.41 10.40
N HIS A 434 24.88 12.10 9.54
CA HIS A 434 24.80 10.78 8.88
C HIS A 434 25.99 10.52 7.95
N ILE A 435 26.44 11.52 7.17
CA ILE A 435 27.65 11.42 6.35
C ILE A 435 28.89 11.08 7.21
N ARG A 436 29.11 11.79 8.31
CA ARG A 436 30.20 11.48 9.28
C ARG A 436 30.04 10.08 9.91
N ALA A 437 28.79 9.62 10.11
CA ALA A 437 28.51 8.30 10.62
C ALA A 437 28.87 7.20 9.60
N TRP A 438 28.60 7.42 8.31
CA TRP A 438 29.01 6.52 7.21
C TRP A 438 30.54 6.48 7.04
N GLU A 439 31.23 7.63 7.12
CA GLU A 439 32.70 7.68 7.17
C GLU A 439 33.25 6.78 8.30
N SER A 440 32.54 6.73 9.43
CA SER A 440 32.95 5.98 10.61
C SER A 440 32.76 4.45 10.52
N ILE A 441 32.11 3.95 9.46
CA ILE A 441 32.13 2.53 9.02
C ILE A 441 32.99 2.32 7.76
N GLY A 442 33.67 3.37 7.27
CA GLY A 442 34.55 3.31 6.10
C GLY A 442 33.86 3.59 4.76
N PHE A 443 32.61 4.05 4.77
CA PHE A 443 31.85 4.39 3.57
C PHE A 443 31.79 5.91 3.38
N SER A 444 32.56 6.43 2.42
CA SER A 444 32.71 7.87 2.20
C SER A 444 31.60 8.43 1.30
N VAL A 445 30.98 9.54 1.71
CA VAL A 445 30.05 10.34 0.90
C VAL A 445 30.50 11.79 0.95
N ALA A 446 31.05 12.32 -0.15
CA ALA A 446 31.52 13.70 -0.19
C ALA A 446 30.34 14.68 -0.31
N PRO A 447 30.13 15.62 0.62
CA PRO A 447 29.03 16.59 0.54
C PRO A 447 29.06 17.45 -0.73
N GLU A 448 30.24 17.75 -1.26
CA GLU A 448 30.41 18.46 -2.53
C GLU A 448 29.98 17.65 -3.76
N ASP A 449 29.88 16.32 -3.66
CA ASP A 449 29.47 15.43 -4.75
C ASP A 449 27.98 15.06 -4.71
N LEU A 450 27.20 15.54 -3.74
CA LEU A 450 25.74 15.38 -3.72
C LEU A 450 25.12 15.94 -5.02
N ASP A 451 24.33 15.10 -5.68
CA ASP A 451 23.57 15.43 -6.88
C ASP A 451 22.10 15.70 -6.56
N SER A 452 21.52 14.95 -5.62
CA SER A 452 20.14 15.16 -5.17
C SER A 452 19.89 14.72 -3.72
N ILE A 453 18.84 15.30 -3.13
CA ILE A 453 18.32 14.99 -1.79
C ILE A 453 16.78 14.99 -1.90
N GLN A 454 16.12 13.88 -1.54
CA GLN A 454 14.67 13.74 -1.58
C GLN A 454 14.11 13.06 -0.33
N VAL A 455 12.91 13.43 0.09
CA VAL A 455 12.08 12.54 0.92
C VAL A 455 11.54 11.44 0.01
N SER A 456 11.70 10.19 0.44
CA SER A 456 11.39 8.98 -0.31
C SER A 456 10.36 8.11 0.41
N VAL A 457 9.45 7.51 -0.36
CA VAL A 457 8.59 6.39 0.05
C VAL A 457 8.91 5.23 -0.89
N ASP A 458 9.62 4.23 -0.39
CA ASP A 458 10.13 3.06 -1.11
C ASP A 458 9.25 1.82 -0.84
N MET A 459 8.69 1.22 -1.89
CA MET A 459 7.98 -0.06 -1.85
C MET A 459 8.85 -1.16 -2.47
N THR A 460 9.02 -2.28 -1.77
CA THR A 460 9.88 -3.39 -2.23
C THR A 460 9.06 -4.65 -2.45
N GLU A 461 9.20 -5.29 -3.61
CA GLU A 461 8.57 -6.59 -3.85
C GLU A 461 9.10 -7.68 -2.89
N PRO A 462 8.23 -8.45 -2.20
CA PRO A 462 8.68 -9.51 -1.30
C PRO A 462 9.48 -10.60 -2.03
N VAL A 463 10.62 -11.01 -1.46
CA VAL A 463 11.53 -11.98 -2.09
C VAL A 463 11.08 -13.41 -1.79
N SER A 464 10.73 -14.20 -2.81
CA SER A 464 10.19 -15.55 -2.58
C SER A 464 11.22 -16.54 -2.00
N LEU A 465 11.11 -16.79 -0.70
CA LEU A 465 11.81 -17.90 -0.05
C LEU A 465 11.13 -19.22 -0.44
N ASN A 466 11.84 -20.04 -1.22
CA ASN A 466 11.46 -21.40 -1.68
C ASN A 466 10.50 -21.47 -2.89
N GLY A 467 10.39 -20.43 -3.71
CA GLY A 467 9.78 -20.53 -5.05
C GLY A 467 8.25 -20.69 -5.09
N THR A 468 7.58 -20.48 -3.95
CA THR A 468 6.18 -20.05 -3.91
C THR A 468 6.18 -18.55 -3.67
N GLU A 469 5.76 -17.77 -4.67
CA GLU A 469 5.71 -16.31 -4.55
C GLU A 469 4.53 -15.91 -3.67
N ARG A 470 4.77 -15.69 -2.37
CA ARG A 470 3.79 -15.05 -1.48
C ARG A 470 3.71 -13.56 -1.83
N ARG A 471 2.95 -13.25 -2.89
CA ARG A 471 2.69 -11.89 -3.35
C ARG A 471 1.62 -11.25 -2.45
N GLU A 472 2.05 -10.71 -1.32
CA GLU A 472 1.20 -9.88 -0.46
C GLU A 472 0.88 -8.56 -1.18
N VAL A 473 -0.38 -8.08 -1.08
CA VAL A 473 -0.76 -6.85 -1.75
C VAL A 473 -0.15 -5.65 -1.02
N MET A 474 0.72 -4.93 -1.69
CA MET A 474 1.12 -3.60 -1.27
C MET A 474 -0.02 -2.64 -1.67
N TYR A 475 -0.92 -2.38 -0.72
CA TYR A 475 -1.77 -1.21 -0.72
C TYR A 475 -1.09 -0.07 0.04
N GLY A 476 -1.33 1.17 -0.36
CA GLY A 476 -1.00 2.34 0.45
C GLY A 476 -1.35 3.68 -0.19
N SER A 477 -1.21 4.73 0.61
CA SER A 477 -1.32 6.13 0.20
C SER A 477 -0.24 6.98 0.85
N PHE A 478 0.12 8.08 0.20
CA PHE A 478 1.05 9.06 0.74
C PHE A 478 0.70 10.49 0.35
N ARG A 479 1.18 11.44 1.16
CA ARG A 479 1.39 12.84 0.80
C ARG A 479 2.73 13.28 1.38
N ILE A 480 3.70 13.60 0.53
CA ILE A 480 5.00 14.15 0.91
C ILE A 480 4.96 15.66 0.64
N GLU A 481 5.08 16.49 1.68
CA GLU A 481 5.23 17.94 1.51
C GLU A 481 6.53 18.29 0.79
N LYS A 482 6.67 19.50 0.23
CA LYS A 482 7.97 19.95 -0.31
C LYS A 482 8.96 20.07 0.86
N PRO A 483 10.05 19.27 0.92
CA PRO A 483 10.94 19.29 2.08
C PRO A 483 11.75 20.59 2.12
N GLU A 484 12.01 21.10 3.33
CA GLU A 484 12.88 22.26 3.53
C GLU A 484 14.32 21.78 3.73
N ILE A 485 15.22 22.20 2.83
CA ILE A 485 16.65 21.85 2.89
C ILE A 485 17.44 23.12 3.24
N VAL A 486 17.99 23.13 4.45
CA VAL A 486 18.75 24.27 4.99
C VAL A 486 20.24 23.97 4.95
N PHE A 487 21.00 24.91 4.38
CA PHE A 487 22.46 24.89 4.31
C PHE A 487 23.05 25.95 5.24
N GLY A 488 23.71 25.50 6.31
CA GLY A 488 24.51 26.35 7.19
C GLY A 488 23.80 26.99 8.37
N SER A 489 24.63 27.38 9.34
CA SER A 489 24.27 27.93 10.66
C SER A 489 23.02 27.33 11.30
N SER A 490 23.18 26.28 12.11
CA SER A 490 22.10 25.75 12.96
C SER A 490 21.51 26.86 13.85
N THR A 491 20.34 27.35 13.45
CA THR A 491 19.35 27.93 14.36
C THR A 491 18.32 26.86 14.63
N ALA A 492 18.62 25.99 15.60
CA ALA A 492 17.63 25.12 16.21
C ALA A 492 16.55 25.98 16.88
N VAL A 493 15.52 26.34 16.12
CA VAL A 493 14.20 26.69 16.64
C VAL A 493 13.40 25.40 16.56
N SER A 494 13.45 24.62 17.63
CA SER A 494 12.55 23.49 17.80
C SER A 494 11.14 24.04 18.01
N ASP A 495 10.35 24.10 16.94
CA ASP A 495 8.90 24.11 17.12
C ASP A 495 8.53 22.78 17.82
N PRO A 496 7.85 22.84 18.97
CA PRO A 496 7.88 21.75 19.94
C PRO A 496 7.01 20.56 19.53
N VAL A 497 7.63 19.39 19.39
CA VAL A 497 6.95 18.12 19.15
C VAL A 497 6.03 17.78 20.32
N PHE A 498 4.84 17.21 20.05
CA PHE A 498 4.01 16.62 21.10
C PHE A 498 4.70 15.35 21.62
N CYS A 499 5.27 15.44 22.82
CA CYS A 499 5.94 14.33 23.50
C CYS A 499 5.39 14.26 24.92
N ALA A 500 4.53 13.27 25.19
CA ALA A 500 3.84 13.15 26.47
C ALA A 500 4.85 12.93 27.60
N GLY A 501 4.93 13.89 28.53
CA GLY A 501 5.89 13.94 29.62
C GLY A 501 7.05 14.94 29.43
N ASP A 502 7.36 15.38 28.21
CA ASP A 502 8.34 16.43 27.91
C ASP A 502 7.74 17.82 28.17
N ALA A 503 7.70 18.19 29.44
CA ALA A 503 7.12 19.43 29.92
C ALA A 503 7.98 20.66 29.59
N ASN A 504 9.27 20.48 29.31
CA ASN A 504 10.21 21.57 29.03
C ASN A 504 10.44 21.84 27.53
N CYS A 505 10.02 20.92 26.66
CA CYS A 505 10.14 20.92 25.20
C CYS A 505 11.58 20.80 24.68
N ASP A 506 12.39 19.93 25.30
CA ASP A 506 13.72 19.56 24.78
C ASP A 506 13.72 18.29 23.89
N GLY A 507 12.56 17.63 23.76
CA GLY A 507 12.35 16.41 22.99
C GLY A 507 12.40 15.12 23.81
N ILE A 508 12.75 15.20 25.10
CA ILE A 508 12.98 14.03 25.98
C ILE A 508 12.04 14.10 27.19
N THR A 509 11.53 12.96 27.65
CA THR A 509 10.82 12.86 28.94
C THR A 509 11.79 12.44 30.05
N ASP A 510 12.21 13.41 30.85
CA ASP A 510 13.35 13.34 31.78
C ASP A 510 12.97 13.82 33.21
N VAL A 511 13.90 13.70 34.16
CA VAL A 511 13.72 14.19 35.53
C VAL A 511 13.55 15.72 35.56
N SER A 512 14.09 16.44 34.57
CA SER A 512 13.96 17.90 34.41
C SER A 512 12.51 18.33 34.25
N ASP A 513 11.69 17.58 33.52
CA ASP A 513 10.26 17.85 33.34
C ASP A 513 9.47 17.68 34.63
N ALA A 514 9.70 16.56 35.31
CA ALA A 514 9.10 16.30 36.62
C ALA A 514 9.50 17.38 37.64
N VAL A 515 10.71 17.93 37.56
CA VAL A 515 11.18 19.06 38.38
C VAL A 515 10.55 20.38 37.95
N LEU A 516 10.38 20.65 36.65
CA LEU A 516 9.74 21.86 36.14
C LEU A 516 8.26 21.92 36.58
N ILE A 517 7.52 20.81 36.44
CA ILE A 517 6.16 20.65 36.96
C ILE A 517 6.12 20.83 38.47
N ALA A 518 7.04 20.20 39.22
CA ALA A 518 7.08 20.34 40.68
C ALA A 518 7.39 21.78 41.16
N ARG A 519 8.17 22.55 40.39
CA ARG A 519 8.43 23.98 40.65
C ARG A 519 7.21 24.84 40.31
N PHE A 520 6.57 24.61 39.17
CA PHE A 520 5.33 25.31 38.77
C PHE A 520 4.21 25.09 39.80
N ALA A 521 3.99 23.84 40.22
CA ALA A 521 3.02 23.47 41.26
C ALA A 521 3.35 24.04 42.66
N ALA A 522 4.58 24.52 42.88
CA ALA A 522 5.01 25.21 44.09
C ALA A 522 4.95 26.76 43.99
N GLU A 523 4.29 27.30 42.97
CA GLU A 523 4.19 28.73 42.64
C GLU A 523 5.55 29.43 42.36
N ASP A 524 6.55 28.68 41.91
CA ASP A 524 7.84 29.25 41.47
C ASP A 524 7.65 30.09 40.19
N ARG A 525 7.95 31.39 40.28
CA ARG A 525 7.75 32.36 39.19
C ARG A 525 8.78 32.24 38.07
N GLU A 526 9.86 31.49 38.28
CA GLU A 526 10.86 31.17 37.26
C GLU A 526 10.59 29.81 36.58
N ALA A 527 9.54 29.09 36.98
CA ALA A 527 9.04 27.90 36.31
C ALA A 527 7.87 28.25 35.38
N THR A 528 8.15 28.39 34.09
CA THR A 528 7.17 28.78 33.06
C THR A 528 7.13 27.78 31.93
N PHE A 529 5.92 27.42 31.49
CA PHE A 529 5.68 26.55 30.33
C PHE A 529 5.39 27.35 29.05
N THR A 530 5.71 26.75 27.91
CA THR A 530 5.07 27.08 26.62
C THR A 530 3.65 26.48 26.59
N ASP A 531 2.83 26.90 25.62
CA ASP A 531 1.50 26.29 25.45
C ASP A 531 1.58 24.81 25.04
N GLN A 532 2.69 24.37 24.42
CA GLN A 532 2.95 22.96 24.13
C GLN A 532 3.45 22.19 25.36
N GLY A 533 4.42 22.74 26.11
CA GLY A 533 4.93 22.12 27.34
C GLY A 533 3.83 21.92 28.39
N ARG A 534 2.83 22.81 28.42
CA ARG A 534 1.61 22.64 29.23
C ARG A 534 0.75 21.44 28.79
N GLN A 535 0.69 21.12 27.50
CA GLN A 535 -0.06 19.96 26.98
C GLN A 535 0.73 18.67 27.18
N ASN A 536 2.05 18.69 26.89
CA ASN A 536 2.95 17.57 27.15
C ASN A 536 2.98 17.20 28.65
N ALA A 537 2.83 18.18 29.55
CA ALA A 537 2.85 17.98 31.00
C ALA A 537 1.59 17.37 31.61
N ASP A 538 0.39 17.50 31.00
CA ASP A 538 -0.87 16.94 31.51
C ASP A 538 -0.98 15.44 31.16
N VAL A 539 -0.03 14.64 31.67
CA VAL A 539 -0.01 13.19 31.48
C VAL A 539 -1.08 12.47 32.31
N THR A 540 -1.77 13.14 33.22
CA THR A 540 -2.97 12.62 33.88
C THR A 540 -4.24 12.82 33.06
N HIS A 541 -4.22 13.71 32.08
CA HIS A 541 -5.35 14.10 31.21
C HIS A 541 -6.55 14.67 32.00
N ASP A 542 -6.28 15.41 33.09
CA ASP A 542 -7.32 15.99 33.96
C ASP A 542 -7.56 17.50 33.73
N GLY A 543 -6.74 18.13 32.89
CA GLY A 543 -6.80 19.55 32.52
C GLY A 543 -5.97 20.47 33.42
N ASN A 544 -5.27 19.91 34.40
CA ASN A 544 -4.34 20.63 35.28
C ASN A 544 -2.91 20.11 35.06
N VAL A 545 -1.91 20.86 35.54
CA VAL A 545 -0.50 20.43 35.55
C VAL A 545 -0.02 20.53 36.98
N ASP A 546 0.03 19.40 37.69
CA ASP A 546 0.30 19.36 39.13
C ASP A 546 1.26 18.24 39.57
N ALA A 547 1.37 18.02 40.89
CA ALA A 547 2.28 17.03 41.46
C ALA A 547 1.96 15.57 41.06
N GLN A 548 0.75 15.28 40.57
CA GLN A 548 0.33 13.96 40.08
C GLN A 548 0.99 13.64 38.74
N ASP A 549 1.09 14.60 37.83
CA ASP A 549 1.77 14.46 36.54
C ASP A 549 3.27 14.21 36.73
N SER A 550 3.92 15.05 37.55
CA SER A 550 5.31 14.87 37.98
C SER A 550 5.53 13.48 38.58
N ALA A 551 4.60 12.99 39.42
CA ALA A 551 4.68 11.64 39.99
C ALA A 551 4.41 10.51 38.97
N LYS A 552 3.68 10.76 37.87
CA LYS A 552 3.44 9.80 36.78
C LYS A 552 4.66 9.74 35.83
N ILE A 553 5.23 10.89 35.48
CA ILE A 553 6.51 11.00 34.73
C ILE A 553 7.64 10.28 35.48
N LEU A 554 7.77 10.49 36.79
CA LEU A 554 8.75 9.76 37.62
C LEU A 554 8.49 8.25 37.71
N GLN A 555 7.28 7.76 37.44
CA GLN A 555 7.00 6.32 37.32
C GLN A 555 7.38 5.76 35.95
N TYR A 556 7.20 6.53 34.88
CA TYR A 556 7.62 6.20 33.52
C TYR A 556 9.16 6.13 33.42
N ILE A 557 9.86 7.17 33.89
CA ILE A 557 11.34 7.21 33.96
C ILE A 557 11.89 6.05 34.80
N ALA A 558 11.22 5.71 35.92
CA ALA A 558 11.57 4.56 36.76
C ALA A 558 11.13 3.19 36.18
N LYS A 559 10.59 3.15 34.96
CA LYS A 559 10.09 1.97 34.23
C LYS A 559 9.11 1.11 35.03
N LYS A 560 8.26 1.77 35.83
CA LYS A 560 7.14 1.16 36.57
C LYS A 560 5.85 1.11 35.75
N ILE A 561 5.73 2.04 34.81
CA ILE A 561 4.73 2.07 33.73
C ILE A 561 5.48 2.15 32.40
N LEU A 562 4.84 1.74 31.30
CA LEU A 562 5.46 1.69 29.96
C LEU A 562 4.91 2.75 28.98
N SER A 563 3.83 3.43 29.36
CA SER A 563 3.24 4.58 28.69
C SER A 563 2.48 5.43 29.71
N PHE A 564 1.78 6.47 29.26
CA PHE A 564 0.97 7.37 30.09
C PHE A 564 -0.53 7.10 30.03
N ASP A 565 -0.96 5.98 29.44
CA ASP A 565 -2.36 5.57 29.30
C ASP A 565 -2.95 4.90 30.56
#